data_AF-A0A8J2KHG4-F1
#
_entry.id   AF-A0A8J2KHG4-F1
#
_cell.length_a   1.000
_cell.length_b   1.000
_cell.length_c   1.000
_cell.angle_alpha   90.00
_cell.angle_beta   90.00
_cell.angle_gamma   90.00
#
_symmetry.space_group_name_H-M   'P 1'
#
loop_
_entity.id
_entity.type
_entity.pdbx_description
1 polymer ?
#
loop_
_entity_poly.entity_id
_entity_poly.type
_entity_poly.pdbx_seq_one_letter_code
_entity_poly.pdbx_strand_id
1 'polypeptide(L)'
;KAEIRGSYLNGFTQHISVIPFVVVLFCQKQLDYLWHISKDNDVVLFFDGTGTLCQKLPKPFEQKAIQYYAMVAKPRIGVEAVPVLEFYTGRQDVETIEMCLRAFFYSYKKYFEIRGRAYRVARVEIDFSKALLAAVISVYQGLDTEGYIRTLWNSMNAEGQIGRPFSA
;
A
#
# COMPACT_ATOMS: atom_id res chain seq x y z
N LYS A 1 15.17 -10.04 -11.10
CA LYS A 1 13.91 -10.22 -10.35
C LYS A 1 14.24 -10.86 -9.01
N ALA A 2 14.30 -10.09 -7.94
CA ALA A 2 14.51 -10.62 -6.59
C ALA A 2 13.18 -11.23 -6.11
N GLU A 3 13.17 -12.55 -5.91
CA GLU A 3 12.03 -13.27 -5.37
C GLU A 3 12.04 -13.07 -3.83
N ILE A 4 11.08 -12.33 -3.28
CA ILE A 4 10.95 -12.14 -1.84
C ILE A 4 10.49 -13.48 -1.24
N ARG A 5 11.44 -14.28 -0.75
CA ARG A 5 11.17 -15.51 0.00
C ARG A 5 11.15 -15.21 1.50
N GLY A 6 9.98 -15.31 2.14
CA GLY A 6 9.87 -15.21 3.61
C GLY A 6 8.45 -15.17 4.19
N SER A 7 7.95 -16.35 4.58
CA SER A 7 6.92 -16.67 5.60
C SER A 7 5.45 -16.28 5.38
N TYR A 8 4.53 -17.23 5.54
CA TYR A 8 3.07 -17.05 5.56
C TYR A 8 2.56 -16.49 6.91
N LEU A 9 3.29 -15.48 7.40
CA LEU A 9 3.09 -14.63 8.59
C LEU A 9 3.07 -15.32 9.97
N ASN A 10 4.15 -15.12 10.72
CA ASN A 10 4.06 -14.75 12.14
C ASN A 10 5.26 -13.87 12.52
N GLY A 11 4.98 -12.71 13.11
CA GLY A 11 5.93 -11.60 13.34
C GLY A 11 5.40 -10.29 12.74
N PHE A 12 5.90 -9.15 13.20
CA PHE A 12 5.51 -7.82 12.70
C PHE A 12 6.42 -7.32 11.57
N THR A 13 7.69 -7.71 11.58
CA THR A 13 8.65 -7.32 10.53
C THR A 13 8.63 -8.31 9.38
N GLN A 14 8.27 -7.84 8.19
CA GLN A 14 8.07 -8.67 6.99
C GLN A 14 9.22 -8.55 5.99
N HIS A 15 9.91 -7.41 5.97
CA HIS A 15 11.05 -7.20 5.10
C HIS A 15 12.04 -6.24 5.74
N ILE A 16 13.34 -6.53 5.59
CA ILE A 16 14.43 -5.62 5.96
C ILE A 16 15.42 -5.61 4.80
N SER A 17 15.76 -4.41 4.33
CA SER A 17 16.85 -4.17 3.38
C SER A 17 17.75 -3.06 3.93
N VAL A 18 19.05 -3.17 3.67
CA VAL A 18 20.06 -2.17 4.06
C VAL A 18 20.36 -1.22 2.90
N ILE A 19 20.23 -1.68 1.66
CA ILE A 19 20.58 -0.92 0.45
C ILE A 19 19.52 -1.16 -0.64
N PRO A 20 18.53 -0.27 -0.81
CA PRO A 20 18.23 0.89 0.05
C PRO A 20 17.76 0.46 1.45
N PHE A 21 17.95 1.34 2.45
CA PHE A 21 17.42 1.08 3.79
C PHE A 21 15.90 1.13 3.76
N VAL A 22 15.28 -0.03 4.01
CA VAL A 22 13.83 -0.21 4.02
C VAL A 22 13.48 -1.23 5.09
N VAL A 23 12.44 -0.96 5.86
CA VAL A 23 11.79 -1.98 6.67
C VAL A 23 10.29 -1.95 6.42
N VAL A 24 9.71 -3.10 6.11
CA VAL A 24 8.28 -3.28 5.90
C VAL A 24 7.71 -4.04 7.08
N LEU A 25 6.63 -3.49 7.65
CA LEU A 25 6.01 -3.94 8.87
C LEU A 25 4.52 -4.18 8.63
N PHE A 26 4.09 -5.41 8.86
CA PHE A 26 2.70 -5.80 9.04
C PHE A 26 2.65 -7.19 9.68
N CYS A 27 1.52 -7.58 10.24
CA CYS A 27 1.36 -8.87 10.90
C CYS A 27 0.05 -9.55 10.50
N GLN A 28 -0.07 -10.82 10.87
CA GLN A 28 -1.28 -11.60 10.59
C GLN A 28 -2.53 -10.95 11.20
N LYS A 29 -2.44 -10.36 12.40
CA LYS A 29 -3.59 -9.70 13.04
C LYS A 29 -4.12 -8.52 12.21
N GLN A 30 -3.25 -7.80 11.52
CA GLN A 30 -3.65 -6.71 10.63
C GLN A 30 -4.35 -7.25 9.37
N LEU A 31 -3.90 -8.39 8.83
CA LEU A 31 -4.59 -9.06 7.72
C LEU A 31 -5.91 -9.68 8.14
N ASP A 32 -5.99 -10.26 9.34
CA ASP A 32 -7.25 -10.73 9.93
C ASP A 32 -8.23 -9.58 10.11
N TYR A 33 -7.76 -8.46 10.64
CA TYR A 33 -8.58 -7.25 10.75
C TYR A 33 -9.13 -6.83 9.39
N LEU A 34 -8.27 -6.72 8.35
CA LEU A 34 -8.69 -6.41 6.99
C LEU A 34 -9.72 -7.41 6.45
N TRP A 35 -9.49 -8.71 6.67
CA TRP A 35 -10.43 -9.78 6.31
C TRP A 35 -11.79 -9.64 6.99
N HIS A 36 -11.82 -9.20 8.24
CA HIS A 36 -13.05 -9.00 8.98
C HIS A 36 -13.82 -7.77 8.51
N ILE A 37 -13.14 -6.65 8.27
CA ILE A 37 -13.83 -5.42 7.83
C ILE A 37 -14.27 -5.50 6.37
N SER A 38 -13.56 -6.27 5.55
CA SER A 38 -13.92 -6.50 4.14
C SER A 38 -15.11 -7.44 3.94
N LYS A 39 -15.65 -8.04 5.02
CA LYS A 39 -16.82 -8.93 4.91
C LYS A 39 -18.08 -8.14 4.58
N ASP A 40 -18.21 -6.98 5.21
CA ASP A 40 -19.47 -6.26 5.27
C ASP A 40 -19.40 -4.93 4.51
N ASN A 41 -18.20 -4.46 4.16
CA ASN A 41 -17.99 -3.16 3.53
C ASN A 41 -16.85 -3.19 2.52
N ASP A 42 -16.90 -2.21 1.63
CA ASP A 42 -15.78 -1.81 0.79
C ASP A 42 -14.66 -1.21 1.64
N VAL A 43 -13.46 -1.79 1.54
CA VAL A 43 -12.31 -1.34 2.34
C VAL A 43 -11.69 -0.12 1.68
N VAL A 44 -11.66 0.99 2.43
CA VAL A 44 -10.91 2.20 2.08
C VAL A 44 -9.60 2.21 2.88
N LEU A 45 -8.49 2.33 2.16
CA LEU A 45 -7.16 2.44 2.75
C LEU A 45 -6.69 3.89 2.63
N PHE A 46 -6.24 4.48 3.73
CA PHE A 46 -5.67 5.83 3.75
C PHE A 46 -4.17 5.67 3.91
N PHE A 47 -3.39 6.30 3.04
CA PHE A 47 -1.95 6.10 2.98
C PHE A 47 -1.22 7.43 3.01
N ASP A 48 -0.47 7.64 4.08
CA ASP A 48 0.19 8.90 4.37
C ASP A 48 1.64 8.69 4.83
N GLY A 49 2.50 9.66 4.47
CA GLY A 49 3.87 9.81 4.96
C GLY A 49 3.86 10.56 6.28
N THR A 50 3.63 9.83 7.37
CA THR A 50 3.24 10.37 8.67
C THR A 50 4.39 10.93 9.53
N GLY A 51 5.64 10.89 9.07
CA GLY A 51 6.71 11.60 9.76
C GLY A 51 8.15 11.27 9.38
N THR A 52 9.09 12.01 9.99
CA THR A 52 10.53 11.73 9.94
C THR A 52 10.95 11.01 11.22
N LEU A 53 11.44 9.77 11.10
CA LEU A 53 11.95 8.99 12.25
C LEU A 53 13.35 9.44 12.67
N CYS A 54 14.19 9.78 11.70
CA CYS A 54 15.55 10.23 11.96
C CYS A 54 15.94 11.28 10.93
N GLN A 55 16.35 12.46 11.39
CA GLN A 55 16.75 13.57 10.52
C GLN A 55 18.17 13.40 9.96
N LYS A 56 19.07 12.72 10.70
CA LYS A 56 20.45 12.46 10.30
C LYS A 56 20.96 11.17 10.90
N LEU A 57 21.44 10.25 10.06
CA LEU A 57 22.19 9.08 10.51
C LEU A 57 23.63 9.47 10.90
N PRO A 58 24.27 8.75 11.84
CA PRO A 58 25.66 8.98 12.22
C PRO A 58 26.63 8.78 11.04
N LYS A 59 27.72 9.55 11.00
CA LYS A 59 28.80 9.34 10.02
C LYS A 59 29.37 7.92 10.16
N PRO A 60 29.70 7.20 9.06
CA PRO A 60 29.78 7.64 7.67
C PRO A 60 28.45 7.54 6.88
N PHE A 61 27.37 7.12 7.52
CA PHE A 61 26.10 6.84 6.87
C PHE A 61 25.28 8.11 6.66
N GLU A 62 25.85 9.20 6.13
CA GLU A 62 25.16 10.47 5.82
C GLU A 62 24.01 10.27 4.79
N GLN A 63 22.99 9.50 5.16
CA GLN A 63 21.81 9.22 4.36
C GLN A 63 20.76 10.29 4.65
N LYS A 64 19.90 10.45 3.66
CA LYS A 64 18.69 11.28 3.72
C LYS A 64 17.83 10.84 4.90
N ALA A 65 16.99 11.77 5.38
CA ALA A 65 16.07 11.53 6.48
C ALA A 65 15.29 10.22 6.29
N ILE A 66 15.21 9.40 7.34
CA ILE A 66 14.39 8.19 7.34
C ILE A 66 12.95 8.63 7.57
N GLN A 67 12.10 8.37 6.57
CA GLN A 67 10.68 8.65 6.65
C GLN A 67 9.91 7.42 7.07
N TYR A 68 8.81 7.66 7.77
CA TYR A 68 7.82 6.66 8.15
C TYR A 68 6.56 6.86 7.33
N TYR A 69 6.03 5.75 6.83
CA TYR A 69 4.81 5.68 6.05
C TYR A 69 3.87 4.69 6.71
N ALA A 70 2.59 5.06 6.77
CA ALA A 70 1.55 4.22 7.34
C ALA A 70 0.34 4.18 6.41
N MET A 71 -0.10 2.98 6.09
CA MET A 71 -1.39 2.72 5.45
C MET A 71 -2.35 2.23 6.53
N VAL A 72 -3.44 2.95 6.71
CA VAL A 72 -4.45 2.69 7.73
C VAL A 72 -5.78 2.31 7.09
N ALA A 73 -6.51 1.41 7.75
CA ALA A 73 -7.84 1.01 7.34
C ALA A 73 -8.87 1.49 8.36
N LYS A 74 -9.93 2.14 7.88
CA LYS A 74 -11.07 2.59 8.68
C LYS A 74 -12.31 1.78 8.30
N PRO A 75 -12.95 1.06 9.24
CA PRO A 75 -14.10 0.22 8.90
C PRO A 75 -15.36 1.05 8.71
N ARG A 76 -15.52 2.14 9.49
CA ARG A 76 -16.66 3.06 9.48
C ARG A 76 -16.22 4.45 9.96
N ILE A 77 -17.02 5.46 9.61
CA ILE A 77 -16.86 6.82 10.14
C ILE A 77 -17.00 6.78 11.67
N GLY A 78 -16.08 7.43 12.38
CA GLY A 78 -16.08 7.49 13.85
C GLY A 78 -15.43 6.30 14.56
N VAL A 79 -14.92 5.31 13.83
CA VAL A 79 -14.10 4.23 14.39
C VAL A 79 -12.62 4.58 14.23
N GLU A 80 -11.81 4.22 15.23
CA GLU A 80 -10.36 4.42 15.18
C GLU A 80 -9.74 3.74 13.96
N ALA A 81 -8.79 4.44 13.33
CA ALA A 81 -8.04 3.92 12.21
C ALA A 81 -7.01 2.91 12.72
N VAL A 82 -6.91 1.77 12.05
CA VAL A 82 -5.92 0.74 12.39
C VAL A 82 -4.84 0.73 11.31
N PRO A 83 -3.55 0.88 11.65
CA PRO A 83 -2.47 0.69 10.69
C PRO A 83 -2.48 -0.77 10.24
N VAL A 84 -2.42 -0.99 8.93
CA VAL A 84 -2.41 -2.33 8.32
C VAL A 84 -1.13 -2.62 7.56
N LEU A 85 -0.40 -1.57 7.19
CA LEU A 85 0.95 -1.62 6.66
C LEU A 85 1.69 -0.39 7.17
N GLU A 86 2.91 -0.62 7.65
CA GLU A 86 3.84 0.43 8.01
C GLU A 86 5.17 0.14 7.33
N PHE A 87 5.89 1.17 6.91
CA PHE A 87 7.28 0.98 6.49
C PHE A 87 8.07 2.25 6.71
N TYR A 88 9.38 2.10 6.83
CA TYR A 88 10.29 3.23 6.88
C TYR A 88 11.46 3.05 5.95
N THR A 89 11.88 4.17 5.36
CA THR A 89 12.86 4.18 4.28
C THR A 89 13.62 5.50 4.25
N GLY A 90 14.90 5.44 3.88
CA GLY A 90 15.71 6.63 3.56
C GLY A 90 15.52 7.14 2.13
N ARG A 91 14.67 6.48 1.34
CA ARG A 91 14.40 6.77 -0.08
C ARG A 91 12.91 7.00 -0.34
N GLN A 92 12.61 8.07 -1.08
CA GLN A 92 11.25 8.52 -1.41
C GLN A 92 10.95 8.41 -2.91
N ASP A 93 11.68 7.54 -3.62
CA ASP A 93 11.43 7.25 -5.01
C ASP A 93 10.31 6.21 -5.18
N VAL A 94 9.70 6.22 -6.37
CA VAL A 94 8.57 5.35 -6.74
C VAL A 94 8.95 3.88 -6.58
N GLU A 95 10.13 3.48 -7.05
CA GLU A 95 10.59 2.08 -7.01
C GLU A 95 10.64 1.54 -5.57
N THR A 96 11.20 2.31 -4.64
CA THR A 96 11.31 1.90 -3.24
C THR A 96 9.92 1.75 -2.59
N ILE A 97 9.02 2.70 -2.83
CA ILE A 97 7.65 2.65 -2.30
C ILE A 97 6.87 1.49 -2.93
N GLU A 98 6.98 1.29 -4.23
CA GLU A 98 6.36 0.17 -4.95
C GLU A 98 6.79 -1.17 -4.36
N MET A 99 8.08 -1.36 -4.09
CA MET A 99 8.58 -2.60 -3.50
C MET A 99 7.89 -2.88 -2.15
N CYS A 100 7.75 -1.87 -1.29
CA CYS A 100 7.07 -1.98 0.00
C CYS A 100 5.59 -2.35 -0.17
N LEU A 101 4.89 -1.65 -1.06
CA LEU A 101 3.48 -1.90 -1.37
C LEU A 101 3.27 -3.29 -1.98
N ARG A 102 4.14 -3.74 -2.89
CA ARG A 102 4.06 -5.08 -3.48
C ARG A 102 4.19 -6.18 -2.44
N ALA A 103 5.12 -6.04 -1.48
CA ALA A 103 5.28 -7.01 -0.40
C ALA A 103 3.99 -7.17 0.41
N PHE A 104 3.33 -6.06 0.73
CA PHE A 104 2.06 -6.06 1.44
C PHE A 104 0.91 -6.62 0.60
N PHE A 105 0.63 -6.05 -0.58
CA PHE A 105 -0.51 -6.44 -1.41
C PHE A 105 -0.40 -7.89 -1.90
N TYR A 106 0.82 -8.39 -2.17
CA TYR A 106 1.04 -9.79 -2.45
C TYR A 106 0.62 -10.67 -1.26
N SER A 107 1.07 -10.33 -0.06
CA SER A 107 0.75 -11.08 1.16
C SER A 107 -0.74 -11.02 1.47
N TYR A 108 -1.36 -9.85 1.31
CA TYR A 108 -2.78 -9.62 1.55
C TYR A 108 -3.66 -10.39 0.55
N LYS A 109 -3.33 -10.35 -0.75
CA LYS A 109 -4.02 -11.15 -1.79
C LYS A 109 -3.91 -12.65 -1.49
N LYS A 110 -2.70 -13.12 -1.23
CA LYS A 110 -2.43 -14.54 -0.91
C LYS A 110 -3.18 -15.01 0.34
N TYR A 111 -3.27 -14.14 1.35
CA TYR A 111 -4.03 -14.40 2.59
C TYR A 111 -5.52 -14.63 2.30
N PHE A 112 -6.09 -13.81 1.42
CA PHE A 112 -7.50 -13.88 1.04
C PHE A 112 -7.80 -15.10 0.17
N GLU A 113 -6.93 -15.38 -0.79
CA GLU A 113 -7.02 -16.57 -1.66
C GLU A 113 -7.03 -17.86 -0.84
N ILE A 114 -6.12 -18.00 0.13
CA ILE A 114 -6.08 -19.18 1.03
C ILE A 114 -7.37 -19.34 1.82
N ARG A 115 -7.99 -18.24 2.23
CA ARG A 115 -9.26 -18.26 2.97
C ARG A 115 -10.49 -18.31 2.06
N GLY A 116 -10.30 -18.49 0.76
CA GLY A 116 -11.38 -18.70 -0.21
C GLY A 116 -12.25 -17.48 -0.47
N ARG A 117 -11.70 -16.26 -0.37
CA ARG A 117 -12.42 -15.04 -0.84
C ARG A 117 -11.59 -14.21 -1.79
N ALA A 118 -12.31 -13.43 -2.59
CA ALA A 118 -11.73 -12.38 -3.39
C ALA A 118 -11.18 -11.27 -2.49
N TYR A 119 -9.94 -10.87 -2.77
CA TYR A 119 -9.34 -9.64 -2.28
C TYR A 119 -10.24 -8.44 -2.65
N ARG A 120 -10.48 -7.53 -1.70
CA ARG A 120 -11.29 -6.32 -1.92
C ARG A 120 -10.66 -5.10 -1.28
N VAL A 121 -10.26 -4.14 -2.11
CA VAL A 121 -9.96 -2.76 -1.74
C VAL A 121 -10.71 -1.86 -2.69
N ALA A 122 -11.60 -1.01 -2.19
CA ALA A 122 -12.42 -0.18 -3.07
C ALA A 122 -11.64 1.02 -3.58
N ARG A 123 -10.87 1.67 -2.71
CA ARG A 123 -9.96 2.76 -3.07
C ARG A 123 -8.85 2.93 -2.06
N VAL A 124 -7.76 3.55 -2.52
CA VAL A 124 -6.66 4.02 -1.69
C VAL A 124 -6.68 5.55 -1.74
N GLU A 125 -6.85 6.19 -0.60
CA GLU A 125 -6.73 7.64 -0.43
C GLU A 125 -5.31 7.97 -0.01
N ILE A 126 -4.72 8.98 -0.63
CA ILE A 126 -3.33 9.37 -0.40
C ILE A 126 -3.23 10.87 -0.17
N ASP A 127 -2.27 11.28 0.66
CA ASP A 127 -1.85 12.68 0.72
C ASP A 127 -0.98 13.04 -0.49
N PHE A 128 -0.89 14.34 -0.81
CA PHE A 128 -0.33 14.91 -2.05
C PHE A 128 1.17 14.61 -2.27
N SER A 129 1.53 13.35 -2.47
CA SER A 129 2.86 12.86 -2.83
C SER A 129 2.79 12.18 -4.18
N LYS A 130 3.48 12.76 -5.16
CA LYS A 130 3.57 12.19 -6.52
C LYS A 130 4.15 10.78 -6.51
N ALA A 131 5.13 10.52 -5.63
CA ALA A 131 5.76 9.21 -5.54
C ALA A 131 4.81 8.15 -4.97
N LEU A 132 4.03 8.50 -3.94
CA LEU A 132 3.00 7.60 -3.40
C LEU A 132 1.92 7.32 -4.44
N LEU A 133 1.43 8.36 -5.14
CA LEU A 133 0.42 8.21 -6.19
C LEU A 133 0.89 7.25 -7.28
N ALA A 134 2.07 7.48 -7.84
CA ALA A 134 2.62 6.65 -8.90
C ALA A 134 2.81 5.20 -8.43
N ALA A 135 3.34 5.00 -7.23
CA ALA A 135 3.56 3.66 -6.68
C ALA A 135 2.24 2.91 -6.42
N VAL A 136 1.24 3.59 -5.86
CA VAL A 136 -0.09 3.00 -5.63
C VAL A 136 -0.75 2.60 -6.96
N ILE A 137 -0.74 3.48 -7.97
CA ILE A 137 -1.30 3.17 -9.29
C ILE A 137 -0.59 1.95 -9.90
N SER A 138 0.74 1.92 -9.87
CA SER A 138 1.55 0.83 -10.44
C SER A 138 1.30 -0.51 -9.75
N VAL A 139 1.24 -0.52 -8.42
CA VAL A 139 1.04 -1.77 -7.67
C VAL A 139 -0.41 -2.24 -7.70
N TYR A 140 -1.35 -1.30 -7.61
CA TYR A 140 -2.76 -1.63 -7.45
C TYR A 140 -3.50 -1.82 -8.78
N GLN A 141 -3.23 -0.96 -9.76
CA GLN A 141 -3.89 -0.97 -11.06
C GLN A 141 -3.02 -1.61 -12.15
N GLY A 142 -1.72 -1.81 -11.91
CA GLY A 142 -0.81 -2.34 -12.93
C GLY A 142 -0.57 -1.37 -14.10
N LEU A 143 -0.85 -0.08 -13.89
CA LEU A 143 -0.69 0.98 -14.88
C LEU A 143 0.40 1.96 -14.44
N ASP A 144 0.95 2.72 -15.38
CA ASP A 144 1.65 3.96 -15.03
C ASP A 144 0.65 5.11 -14.83
N THR A 145 1.14 6.26 -14.34
CA THR A 145 0.28 7.42 -14.07
C THR A 145 -0.42 7.93 -15.32
N GLU A 146 0.26 7.89 -16.48
CA GLU A 146 -0.31 8.35 -17.74
C GLU A 146 -1.44 7.43 -18.21
N GLY A 147 -1.19 6.12 -18.23
CA GLY A 147 -2.17 5.11 -18.57
C GLY A 147 -3.38 5.14 -17.65
N TYR A 148 -3.17 5.39 -16.35
CA TYR A 148 -4.27 5.57 -15.41
C TYR A 148 -5.11 6.81 -15.72
N ILE A 149 -4.48 7.97 -15.94
CA ILE A 149 -5.20 9.21 -16.30
C ILE A 149 -5.95 9.04 -17.63
N ARG A 150 -5.33 8.44 -18.64
CA ARG A 150 -5.99 8.14 -19.93
C ARG A 150 -7.20 7.22 -19.73
N THR A 151 -7.08 6.19 -18.89
CA THR A 151 -8.18 5.27 -18.60
C THR A 151 -9.32 5.98 -17.88
N LEU A 152 -9.02 6.82 -16.88
CA LEU A 152 -10.01 7.65 -16.21
C LEU A 152 -10.71 8.62 -17.17
N TRP A 153 -9.94 9.32 -18.00
CA TRP A 153 -10.46 10.26 -19.00
C TRP A 153 -11.40 9.56 -19.97
N ASN A 154 -11.00 8.40 -20.48
CA ASN A 154 -11.85 7.60 -21.38
C ASN A 154 -13.11 7.13 -20.66
N SER A 155 -13.02 6.74 -19.39
CA SER A 155 -14.17 6.28 -18.60
C SER A 155 -15.17 7.41 -18.34
N MET A 156 -14.71 8.60 -17.95
CA MET A 156 -15.57 9.77 -17.78
C MET A 156 -16.26 10.19 -19.08
N ASN A 157 -15.56 10.12 -20.21
CA ASN A 157 -16.14 10.44 -21.52
C ASN A 157 -17.05 9.32 -22.06
N ALA A 158 -16.84 8.07 -21.66
CA ALA A 158 -17.71 6.94 -21.98
C ALA A 158 -18.96 6.90 -21.09
N GLU A 159 -18.89 7.36 -19.83
CA GLU A 159 -20.04 7.55 -18.94
C GLU A 159 -20.98 8.67 -19.43
N GLY A 160 -20.48 9.58 -20.27
CA GLY A 160 -21.31 10.45 -21.11
C GLY A 160 -22.18 9.69 -22.12
N GLN A 161 -22.04 8.36 -22.25
CA GLN A 161 -22.83 7.54 -23.17
C GLN A 161 -23.55 6.32 -22.58
N ILE A 162 -23.15 5.64 -21.49
CA ILE A 162 -24.01 4.63 -20.82
C ILE A 162 -23.52 4.39 -19.39
N GLY A 163 -24.42 4.51 -18.41
CA GLY A 163 -24.18 4.07 -17.05
C GLY A 163 -24.10 2.55 -16.94
N ARG A 164 -22.94 2.01 -16.55
CA ARG A 164 -22.80 0.71 -15.86
C ARG A 164 -21.55 0.72 -14.97
N PRO A 165 -21.61 0.08 -13.79
CA PRO A 165 -20.49 0.04 -12.85
C PRO A 165 -19.39 -0.90 -13.34
N PHE A 166 -18.15 -0.52 -13.04
CA PHE A 166 -16.97 -1.38 -13.21
C PHE A 166 -17.11 -2.67 -12.39
N SER A 167 -17.16 -3.81 -13.07
CA SER A 167 -16.89 -5.13 -12.48
C SER A 167 -15.44 -5.50 -12.75
N ALA A 168 -14.69 -5.74 -11.66
CA ALA A 168 -13.38 -6.39 -11.70
C ALA A 168 -13.49 -7.88 -12.05
#